data_AF-A0A7X7Q4V2-F1
#
_entry.id   AF-A0A7X7Q4V2-F1
#
_cell.length_a   1.000
_cell.length_b   1.000
_cell.length_c   1.000
_cell.angle_alpha   90.00
_cell.angle_beta   90.00
_cell.angle_gamma   90.00
#
_symmetry.space_group_name_H-M   'P 1'
#
loop_
_entity.id
_entity.type
_entity.pdbx_description
1 polymer ?
#
loop_
_entity_poly.entity_id
_entity_poly.type
_entity_poly.pdbx_seq_one_letter_code
_entity_poly.pdbx_strand_id
1 'polypeptide(L)'
;MGERSRHSKASDSEAALEDMMSTECEEFLEQVKHHFDYLFHPYDFVVVGQNEPNTDRCLLVLQAGECRIRLIHNRGDIELYLGTREAPVSWADSIDDTRQWFYLKEVVRFLQADGNVDLEDLLRPVPFMSNEQKLAERSGELRPFIGQVCELFRRDVFEHRRAEFEQFQQEVSAEVRRQLDERQRKQLQRYRGPAAHS
;
A
#
# COMPACT_ATOMS: atom_id res chain seq x y z
N MET A 1 -29.94 -62.35 16.25
CA MET A 1 -28.63 -61.73 16.56
C MET A 1 -28.05 -61.26 15.23
N GLY A 2 -28.00 -59.99 14.83
CA GLY A 2 -28.40 -58.77 15.49
C GLY A 2 -27.24 -57.79 15.69
N GLU A 3 -26.46 -57.44 14.66
CA GLU A 3 -25.52 -56.31 14.75
C GLU A 3 -25.58 -55.44 13.49
N ARG A 4 -25.89 -54.16 13.74
CA ARG A 4 -26.11 -53.10 12.74
C ARG A 4 -24.78 -52.45 12.42
N SER A 5 -24.41 -52.47 11.14
CA SER A 5 -23.35 -51.63 10.60
C SER A 5 -23.82 -50.17 10.59
N ARG A 6 -23.20 -49.33 11.42
CA ARG A 6 -23.29 -47.87 11.37
C ARG A 6 -21.86 -47.35 11.23
N HIS A 7 -21.45 -47.05 10.00
CA HIS A 7 -20.24 -46.29 9.75
C HIS A 7 -20.58 -45.00 8.99
N SER A 8 -20.23 -43.93 9.69
CA SER A 8 -19.70 -42.65 9.21
C SER A 8 -20.50 -41.87 8.17
N LYS A 9 -21.28 -40.90 8.67
CA LYS A 9 -21.77 -39.72 7.93
C LYS A 9 -21.21 -38.41 8.51
N ALA A 10 -20.15 -38.47 9.32
CA ALA A 10 -19.61 -37.30 10.00
C ALA A 10 -18.49 -36.59 9.21
N SER A 11 -17.86 -37.26 8.24
CA SER A 11 -16.65 -36.74 7.57
C SER A 11 -16.92 -35.74 6.44
N ASP A 12 -18.12 -35.74 5.84
CA ASP A 12 -18.46 -34.82 4.74
C ASP A 12 -18.99 -33.45 5.23
N SER A 13 -19.24 -33.32 6.55
CA SER A 13 -19.81 -32.11 7.14
C SER A 13 -18.74 -31.13 7.65
N GLU A 14 -17.53 -31.58 7.99
CA GLU A 14 -16.44 -30.71 8.42
C GLU A 14 -15.76 -30.03 7.23
N ALA A 15 -15.55 -30.75 6.13
CA ALA A 15 -14.99 -30.18 4.89
C ALA A 15 -15.91 -29.14 4.21
N ALA A 16 -17.22 -29.21 4.46
CA ALA A 16 -18.19 -28.22 3.94
C ALA A 16 -18.37 -26.98 4.84
N LEU A 17 -17.85 -27.02 6.08
CA LEU A 17 -17.87 -25.87 7.00
C LEU A 17 -16.58 -25.05 6.94
N GLU A 18 -15.46 -25.65 6.51
CA GLU A 18 -14.23 -24.92 6.17
C GLU A 18 -14.38 -24.07 4.89
N ASP A 19 -15.32 -24.42 4.01
CA ASP A 19 -15.61 -23.72 2.74
C ASP A 19 -16.54 -22.48 2.90
N MET A 20 -17.00 -22.17 4.12
CA MET A 20 -17.97 -21.09 4.38
C MET A 20 -17.43 -19.92 5.22
N MET A 21 -16.16 -19.92 5.58
CA MET A 21 -15.52 -18.79 6.25
C MET A 21 -14.30 -18.35 5.43
N SER A 22 -14.56 -17.65 4.32
CA SER A 22 -13.50 -16.97 3.61
C SER A 22 -12.75 -16.08 4.59
N THR A 23 -11.43 -16.19 4.60
CA THR A 23 -10.62 -15.35 5.50
C THR A 23 -10.75 -13.89 5.09
N GLU A 24 -10.59 -12.95 6.01
CA GLU A 24 -10.59 -11.51 5.65
C GLU A 24 -9.55 -11.21 4.56
N CYS A 25 -8.48 -12.01 4.51
CA CYS A 25 -7.43 -11.89 3.51
C CYS A 25 -7.85 -12.38 2.11
N GLU A 26 -8.69 -13.42 2.02
CA GLU A 26 -9.31 -13.86 0.76
C GLU A 26 -10.33 -12.85 0.26
N GLU A 27 -11.20 -12.34 1.14
CA GLU A 27 -12.14 -11.28 0.78
C GLU A 27 -11.41 -10.03 0.29
N PHE A 28 -10.30 -9.67 0.94
CA PHE A 28 -9.43 -8.59 0.50
C PHE A 28 -8.82 -8.88 -0.88
N LEU A 29 -8.36 -10.11 -1.14
CA LEU A 29 -7.84 -10.49 -2.45
C LEU A 29 -8.89 -10.36 -3.55
N GLU A 30 -10.14 -10.77 -3.31
CA GLU A 30 -11.21 -10.62 -4.29
C GLU A 30 -11.53 -9.15 -4.56
N GLN A 31 -11.53 -8.29 -3.53
CA GLN A 31 -11.68 -6.84 -3.72
C GLN A 31 -10.50 -6.26 -4.52
N VAL A 32 -9.27 -6.71 -4.26
CA VAL A 32 -8.09 -6.30 -5.04
C VAL A 32 -8.23 -6.74 -6.50
N LYS A 33 -8.62 -7.98 -6.78
CA LYS A 33 -8.88 -8.44 -8.16
C LYS A 33 -9.95 -7.62 -8.86
N HIS A 34 -11.00 -7.22 -8.13
CA HIS A 34 -12.06 -6.39 -8.69
C HIS A 34 -11.59 -4.98 -9.06
N HIS A 35 -10.94 -4.27 -8.12
CA HIS A 35 -10.54 -2.88 -8.34
C HIS A 35 -9.25 -2.73 -9.16
N PHE A 36 -8.37 -3.73 -9.14
CA PHE A 36 -7.10 -3.75 -9.84
C PHE A 36 -7.09 -4.81 -10.96
N ASP A 37 -8.24 -5.08 -11.57
CA ASP A 37 -8.39 -6.01 -12.69
C ASP A 37 -7.32 -5.81 -13.78
N TYR A 38 -7.00 -4.55 -14.06
CA TYR A 38 -6.02 -4.15 -15.05
C TYR A 38 -4.60 -4.66 -14.76
N LEU A 39 -4.24 -4.89 -13.48
CA LEU A 39 -2.94 -5.48 -13.14
C LEU A 39 -2.85 -6.92 -13.63
N PHE A 40 -3.92 -7.69 -13.46
CA PHE A 40 -3.98 -9.08 -13.91
C PHE A 40 -4.11 -9.15 -15.44
N HIS A 41 -4.84 -8.21 -16.05
CA HIS A 41 -4.98 -8.10 -17.49
C HIS A 41 -5.05 -6.63 -17.95
N PRO A 42 -4.06 -6.09 -18.68
CA PRO A 42 -3.10 -6.81 -19.52
C PRO A 42 -1.68 -6.93 -18.93
N TYR A 43 -1.43 -6.53 -17.69
CA TYR A 43 -0.06 -6.47 -17.14
C TYR A 43 0.45 -7.81 -16.57
N ASP A 44 -0.36 -8.88 -16.62
CA ASP A 44 0.02 -10.24 -16.22
C ASP A 44 0.57 -10.36 -14.79
N PHE A 45 0.12 -9.51 -13.86
CA PHE A 45 0.47 -9.65 -12.45
C PHE A 45 -0.12 -10.94 -11.88
N VAL A 46 0.69 -11.65 -11.08
CA VAL A 46 0.26 -12.82 -10.32
C VAL A 46 0.50 -12.61 -8.83
N VAL A 47 -0.31 -13.27 -7.99
CA VAL A 47 -0.10 -13.27 -6.53
C VAL A 47 1.11 -14.16 -6.21
N VAL A 48 2.16 -13.58 -5.64
CA VAL A 48 3.39 -14.30 -5.21
C VAL A 48 3.56 -14.37 -3.70
N GLY A 49 2.75 -13.62 -2.95
CA GLY A 49 2.73 -13.65 -1.50
C GLY A 49 1.33 -13.31 -0.99
N GLN A 50 0.87 -14.09 -0.02
CA GLN A 50 -0.34 -13.85 0.74
C GLN A 50 -0.04 -14.22 2.19
N ASN A 51 -0.27 -13.31 3.12
CA ASN A 51 0.02 -13.54 4.53
C ASN A 51 -1.00 -12.83 5.41
N GLU A 52 -1.57 -13.58 6.35
CA GLU A 52 -2.54 -13.11 7.33
C GLU A 52 -1.99 -13.39 8.73
N PRO A 53 -1.22 -12.46 9.32
CA PRO A 53 -0.65 -12.69 10.64
C PRO A 53 -1.70 -12.65 11.76
N ASN A 54 -2.87 -12.04 11.51
CA ASN A 54 -4.05 -12.01 12.36
C ASN A 54 -5.28 -11.57 11.56
N THR A 55 -6.46 -11.66 12.18
CA THR A 55 -7.77 -11.43 11.53
C THR A 55 -7.85 -10.11 10.78
N ASP A 56 -7.32 -9.02 11.34
CA ASP A 56 -7.54 -7.67 10.79
C ASP A 56 -6.38 -7.17 9.91
N ARG A 57 -5.47 -8.08 9.52
CA ARG A 57 -4.29 -7.75 8.72
C ARG A 57 -4.10 -8.74 7.59
N CYS A 58 -4.05 -8.23 6.37
CA CYS A 58 -3.71 -9.02 5.20
C CYS A 58 -2.60 -8.33 4.42
N LEU A 59 -1.63 -9.12 4.00
CA LEU A 59 -0.57 -8.74 3.07
C LEU A 59 -0.77 -9.51 1.78
N LEU A 60 -0.87 -8.78 0.66
CA LEU A 60 -0.83 -9.34 -0.68
C LEU A 60 0.38 -8.77 -1.41
N VAL A 61 1.11 -9.64 -2.11
CA VAL A 61 2.21 -9.24 -2.98
C VAL A 61 1.93 -9.76 -4.37
N LEU A 62 1.80 -8.83 -5.31
CA LEU A 62 1.63 -9.09 -6.74
C LEU A 62 2.96 -8.88 -7.46
N GLN A 63 3.22 -9.66 -8.51
CA GLN A 63 4.42 -9.55 -9.32
C GLN A 63 4.12 -9.70 -10.81
N ALA A 64 4.72 -8.84 -11.62
CA ALA A 64 4.85 -9.01 -13.07
C ALA A 64 6.27 -8.64 -13.50
N GLY A 65 6.97 -9.56 -14.16
CA GLY A 65 8.36 -9.35 -14.56
C GLY A 65 9.26 -8.93 -13.38
N GLU A 66 9.85 -7.74 -13.49
CA GLU A 66 10.75 -7.15 -12.49
C GLU A 66 10.05 -6.20 -11.50
N CYS A 67 8.74 -6.00 -11.61
CA CYS A 67 7.97 -5.10 -10.76
C CYS A 67 7.15 -5.90 -9.72
N ARG A 68 7.14 -5.42 -8.48
CA ARG A 68 6.27 -5.92 -7.40
C ARG A 68 5.37 -4.82 -6.85
N ILE A 69 4.16 -5.22 -6.47
CA ILE A 69 3.19 -4.38 -5.78
C ILE A 69 2.83 -5.07 -4.48
N ARG A 70 2.92 -4.35 -3.37
CA ARG A 70 2.53 -4.82 -2.04
C ARG A 70 1.31 -4.06 -1.57
N LEU A 71 0.21 -4.78 -1.31
CA LEU A 71 -1.02 -4.24 -0.73
C LEU A 71 -1.15 -4.73 0.71
N ILE A 72 -1.34 -3.80 1.63
CA ILE A 72 -1.52 -4.09 3.05
C ILE A 72 -2.90 -3.60 3.45
N HIS A 73 -3.76 -4.50 3.90
CA HIS A 73 -4.93 -4.16 4.70
C HIS A 73 -4.53 -4.25 6.17
N ASN A 74 -4.78 -3.20 6.94
CA ASN A 74 -4.47 -3.14 8.36
C ASN A 74 -5.52 -2.31 9.10
N ARG A 75 -6.42 -2.98 9.83
CA ARG A 75 -7.45 -2.34 10.67
C ARG A 75 -8.28 -1.27 9.93
N GLY A 76 -8.70 -1.59 8.71
CA GLY A 76 -9.51 -0.70 7.89
C GLY A 76 -8.72 0.32 7.08
N ASP A 77 -7.39 0.36 7.18
CA ASP A 77 -6.54 1.13 6.27
C ASP A 77 -5.92 0.24 5.19
N ILE A 78 -5.68 0.86 4.02
CA ILE A 78 -5.14 0.18 2.85
C ILE A 78 -3.94 0.97 2.34
N GLU A 79 -2.79 0.31 2.36
CA GLU A 79 -1.53 0.87 1.91
C GLU A 79 -1.06 0.13 0.66
N LEU A 80 -0.51 0.89 -0.30
CA LEU A 80 0.03 0.35 -1.54
C LEU A 80 1.48 0.79 -1.69
N TYR A 81 2.35 -0.20 -1.85
CA TYR A 81 3.78 -0.02 -2.06
C TYR A 81 4.22 -0.65 -3.36
N LEU A 82 5.28 -0.09 -3.92
CA LEU A 82 5.91 -0.50 -5.16
C LEU A 82 7.36 -0.86 -4.88
N GLY A 83 7.88 -1.84 -5.60
CA GLY A 83 9.24 -2.32 -5.42
C GLY A 83 9.74 -3.12 -6.62
N THR A 84 11.04 -3.41 -6.63
CA THR A 84 11.64 -4.32 -7.58
C THR A 84 11.26 -5.77 -7.24
N ARG A 85 11.60 -6.71 -8.13
CA ARG A 85 11.49 -8.15 -7.87
C ARG A 85 12.32 -8.65 -6.68
N GLU A 86 13.33 -7.90 -6.24
CA GLU A 86 14.12 -8.26 -5.07
C GLU A 86 13.38 -7.94 -3.77
N ALA A 87 12.39 -7.04 -3.79
CA ALA A 87 11.63 -6.62 -2.62
C ALA A 87 10.88 -7.80 -1.96
N PRO A 88 11.02 -8.05 -0.65
CA PRO A 88 10.63 -9.32 -0.03
C PRO A 88 9.12 -9.58 -0.10
N VAL A 89 8.70 -10.83 -0.34
CA VAL A 89 7.27 -11.22 -0.37
C VAL A 89 6.61 -11.31 1.03
N SER A 90 7.30 -10.84 2.06
CA SER A 90 6.90 -10.87 3.46
C SER A 90 6.64 -9.45 3.99
N TRP A 91 6.38 -9.34 5.29
CA TRP A 91 6.21 -8.06 5.99
C TRP A 91 7.50 -7.21 6.12
N ALA A 92 8.64 -7.71 5.66
CA ALA A 92 9.90 -6.97 5.74
C ALA A 92 9.90 -5.74 4.81
N ASP A 93 10.41 -4.61 5.31
CA ASP A 93 10.51 -3.35 4.54
C ASP A 93 11.87 -3.16 3.84
N SER A 94 12.88 -3.92 4.27
CA SER A 94 14.26 -3.80 3.82
C SER A 94 14.94 -5.16 3.71
N ILE A 95 16.02 -5.19 2.92
CA ILE A 95 16.99 -6.29 2.81
C ILE A 95 18.36 -5.65 2.99
N ASP A 96 19.20 -6.18 3.88
CA ASP A 96 20.54 -5.63 4.17
C ASP A 96 20.53 -4.11 4.41
N ASP A 97 19.66 -3.65 5.32
CA ASP A 97 19.41 -2.25 5.67
C ASP A 97 18.95 -1.34 4.51
N THR A 98 18.69 -1.93 3.35
CA THR A 98 18.32 -1.24 2.13
C THR A 98 16.81 -1.30 1.96
N ARG A 99 16.12 -0.14 1.99
CA ARG A 99 14.67 -0.04 1.75
C ARG A 99 14.32 -0.63 0.38
N GLN A 100 13.28 -1.47 0.35
CA GLN A 100 12.82 -2.16 -0.87
C GLN A 100 11.41 -1.76 -1.30
N TRP A 101 10.63 -1.17 -0.40
CA TRP A 101 9.23 -0.81 -0.64
C TRP A 101 9.02 0.71 -0.55
N PHE A 102 8.40 1.26 -1.58
CA PHE A 102 8.17 2.71 -1.74
C PHE A 102 6.68 2.98 -1.87
N TYR A 103 6.17 4.00 -1.19
CA TYR A 103 4.73 4.28 -1.22
C TYR A 103 4.29 4.73 -2.61
N LEU A 104 3.09 4.30 -3.04
CA LEU A 104 2.50 4.68 -4.33
C LEU A 104 2.59 6.19 -4.59
N LYS A 105 2.13 6.99 -3.62
CA LYS A 105 2.09 8.45 -3.72
C LYS A 105 3.48 9.07 -3.94
N GLU A 106 4.52 8.51 -3.32
CA GLU A 106 5.90 8.99 -3.49
C GLU A 106 6.40 8.71 -4.91
N VAL A 107 6.12 7.51 -5.42
CA VAL A 107 6.52 7.11 -6.77
C VAL A 107 5.77 7.90 -7.84
N VAL A 108 4.45 8.08 -7.70
CA VAL A 108 3.63 8.84 -8.65
C VAL A 108 4.13 10.28 -8.74
N ARG A 109 4.40 10.93 -7.61
CA ARG A 109 4.94 12.29 -7.59
C ARG A 109 6.30 12.39 -8.27
N PHE A 110 7.18 11.42 -8.04
CA PHE A 110 8.46 11.35 -8.73
C PHE A 110 8.30 11.22 -10.25
N LEU A 111 7.40 10.33 -10.71
CA LEU A 111 7.12 10.14 -12.13
C LEU A 111 6.51 11.39 -12.79
N GLN A 112 5.73 12.17 -12.03
CA GLN A 112 5.17 13.44 -12.46
C GLN A 112 6.16 14.62 -12.37
N ALA A 113 7.35 14.40 -11.81
CA ALA A 113 8.30 15.45 -11.41
C ALA A 113 7.64 16.53 -10.51
N ASP A 114 6.67 16.14 -9.69
CA ASP A 114 5.93 17.04 -8.80
C ASP A 114 6.56 17.12 -7.41
N GLY A 115 7.57 17.98 -7.30
CA GLY A 115 8.22 18.32 -6.03
C GLY A 115 7.39 19.24 -5.14
N ASN A 116 6.28 19.81 -5.63
CA ASN A 116 5.49 20.76 -4.84
C ASN A 116 4.59 20.00 -3.87
N VAL A 117 4.81 20.19 -2.58
CA VAL A 117 3.96 19.62 -1.54
C VAL A 117 3.10 20.74 -0.99
N ASP A 118 1.78 20.62 -1.05
CA ASP A 118 0.90 21.51 -0.29
C ASP A 118 0.71 20.93 1.12
N LEU A 119 1.21 21.65 2.13
CA LEU A 119 1.04 21.26 3.52
C LEU A 119 -0.44 21.24 3.94
N GLU A 120 -1.30 22.09 3.39
CA GLU A 120 -2.73 22.05 3.71
C GLU A 120 -3.38 20.77 3.17
N ASP A 121 -2.92 20.24 2.04
CA ASP A 121 -3.37 18.94 1.53
C ASP A 121 -2.88 17.77 2.39
N LEU A 122 -1.67 17.86 2.96
CA LEU A 122 -1.18 16.87 3.92
C LEU A 122 -1.91 16.90 5.26
N LEU A 123 -2.33 18.08 5.69
CA LEU A 123 -3.03 18.28 6.97
C LEU A 123 -4.55 18.18 6.84
N ARG A 124 -5.07 18.04 5.62
CA ARG A 124 -6.49 17.89 5.36
C ARG A 124 -6.98 16.62 6.08
N PRO A 125 -8.07 16.71 6.86
CA PRO A 125 -8.69 15.53 7.43
C PRO A 125 -9.02 14.52 6.33
N VAL A 126 -8.54 13.29 6.49
CA VAL A 126 -8.89 12.21 5.57
C VAL A 126 -10.37 11.91 5.78
N PRO A 127 -11.20 11.98 4.73
CA PRO A 127 -12.62 11.65 4.88
C PRO A 127 -12.77 10.19 5.29
N PHE A 128 -13.81 9.89 6.08
CA PHE A 128 -14.15 8.51 6.36
C PHE A 128 -14.54 7.81 5.05
N MET A 129 -13.74 6.82 4.64
CA MET A 129 -13.94 6.03 3.43
C MET A 129 -14.08 4.55 3.79
N SER A 130 -14.96 3.85 3.07
CA SER A 130 -15.00 2.38 3.11
C SER A 130 -13.74 1.78 2.47
N ASN A 131 -13.45 0.50 2.76
CA ASN A 131 -12.35 -0.22 2.12
C ASN A 131 -12.48 -0.22 0.59
N GLU A 132 -13.70 -0.42 0.07
CA GLU A 132 -14.01 -0.35 -1.36
C GLU A 132 -13.63 1.01 -1.96
N GLN A 133 -13.98 2.12 -1.29
CA GLN A 133 -13.62 3.47 -1.74
C GLN A 133 -12.11 3.69 -1.70
N LYS A 134 -11.42 3.21 -0.65
CA LYS A 134 -9.95 3.28 -0.54
C LYS A 134 -9.27 2.49 -1.66
N LEU A 135 -9.75 1.29 -1.99
CA LEU A 135 -9.23 0.48 -3.10
C LEU A 135 -9.47 1.15 -4.45
N ALA A 136 -10.67 1.70 -4.68
CA ALA A 136 -10.98 2.43 -5.89
C ALA A 136 -10.09 3.68 -6.05
N GLU A 137 -9.85 4.44 -4.98
CA GLU A 137 -8.94 5.59 -4.99
C GLU A 137 -7.50 5.17 -5.32
N ARG A 138 -6.95 4.17 -4.64
CA ARG A 138 -5.58 3.67 -4.90
C ARG A 138 -5.42 3.06 -6.28
N SER A 139 -6.46 2.37 -6.76
CA SER A 139 -6.52 1.87 -8.13
C SER A 139 -6.51 3.00 -9.15
N GLY A 140 -7.33 4.03 -8.96
CA GLY A 140 -7.37 5.23 -9.80
C GLY A 140 -6.05 6.01 -9.81
N GLU A 141 -5.36 6.06 -8.66
CA GLU A 141 -4.03 6.66 -8.53
C GLU A 141 -2.96 5.87 -9.30
N LEU A 142 -2.94 4.53 -9.20
CA LEU A 142 -1.92 3.69 -9.85
C LEU A 142 -2.16 3.51 -11.35
N ARG A 143 -3.41 3.32 -11.78
CA ARG A 143 -3.77 2.91 -13.15
C ARG A 143 -3.15 3.76 -14.27
N PRO A 144 -3.10 5.10 -14.21
CA PRO A 144 -2.48 5.91 -15.27
C PRO A 144 -0.94 5.79 -15.30
N PHE A 145 -0.31 5.32 -14.23
CA PHE A 145 1.14 5.27 -14.10
C PHE A 145 1.72 3.86 -14.11
N ILE A 146 0.90 2.80 -14.08
CA ILE A 146 1.39 1.42 -13.93
C ILE A 146 2.49 1.04 -14.93
N GLY A 147 2.38 1.44 -16.20
CA GLY A 147 3.43 1.19 -17.19
C GLY A 147 4.76 1.88 -16.85
N GLN A 148 4.71 3.12 -16.39
CA GLN A 148 5.90 3.89 -15.97
C GLN A 148 6.46 3.37 -14.64
N VAL A 149 5.60 2.92 -13.73
CA VAL A 149 5.97 2.26 -12.49
C VAL A 149 6.74 0.97 -12.78
N CYS A 150 6.20 0.11 -13.63
CA CYS A 150 6.87 -1.13 -14.03
C CYS A 150 8.23 -0.85 -14.68
N GLU A 151 8.32 0.17 -15.56
CA GLU A 151 9.59 0.56 -16.18
C GLU A 151 10.59 1.11 -15.16
N LEU A 152 10.14 1.95 -14.21
CA LEU A 152 10.99 2.50 -13.15
C LEU A 152 11.60 1.39 -12.28
N PHE A 153 10.80 0.37 -11.93
CA PHE A 153 11.22 -0.73 -11.05
C PHE A 153 11.88 -1.89 -11.78
N ARG A 154 12.11 -1.79 -13.10
CA ARG A 154 13.06 -2.69 -13.75
C ARG A 154 14.42 -2.54 -13.10
N ARG A 155 15.07 -3.67 -12.81
CA ARG A 155 16.33 -3.71 -12.07
C ARG A 155 17.38 -2.73 -12.61
N ASP A 156 17.63 -2.78 -13.92
CA ASP A 156 18.60 -1.92 -14.58
C ASP A 156 18.24 -0.43 -14.46
N VAL A 157 16.97 -0.08 -14.61
CA VAL A 157 16.51 1.30 -14.49
C VAL A 157 16.59 1.78 -13.04
N PHE A 158 16.08 0.99 -12.11
CA PHE A 158 16.01 1.38 -10.70
C PHE A 158 17.39 1.51 -10.08
N GLU A 159 18.33 0.59 -10.37
CA GLU A 159 19.72 0.70 -9.88
C GLU A 159 20.37 2.04 -10.26
N HIS A 160 20.07 2.60 -11.44
CA HIS A 160 20.60 3.88 -11.88
C HIS A 160 19.82 5.08 -11.35
N ARG A 161 18.48 4.96 -11.23
CA ARG A 161 17.59 6.05 -10.82
C ARG A 161 17.31 6.11 -9.32
N ARG A 162 17.77 5.12 -8.55
CA ARG A 162 17.54 5.04 -7.11
C ARG A 162 18.04 6.29 -6.39
N ALA A 163 19.25 6.74 -6.69
CA ALA A 163 19.83 7.92 -6.05
C ALA A 163 19.01 9.19 -6.38
N GLU A 164 18.56 9.33 -7.63
CA GLU A 164 17.67 10.42 -8.07
C GLU A 164 16.34 10.40 -7.30
N PHE A 165 15.76 9.21 -7.14
CA PHE A 165 14.50 9.05 -6.43
C PHE A 165 14.64 9.31 -4.92
N GLU A 166 15.69 8.80 -4.29
CA GLU A 166 15.98 9.05 -2.87
C GLU A 166 16.27 10.53 -2.61
N GLN A 167 16.99 11.21 -3.52
CA GLN A 167 17.20 12.65 -3.46
C GLN A 167 15.87 13.41 -3.57
N PHE A 168 15.00 13.05 -4.51
CA PHE A 168 13.67 13.65 -4.65
C PHE A 168 12.85 13.50 -3.36
N GLN A 169 12.88 12.32 -2.72
CA GLN A 169 12.19 12.10 -1.43
C GLN A 169 12.75 12.99 -0.32
N GLN A 170 14.07 13.22 -0.29
CA GLN A 170 14.71 14.10 0.68
C GLN A 170 14.31 15.56 0.47
N GLU A 171 14.28 16.03 -0.77
CA GLU A 171 13.87 17.39 -1.14
C GLU A 171 12.41 17.65 -0.75
N VAL A 172 11.51 16.72 -1.10
CA VAL A 172 10.10 16.74 -0.69
C VAL A 172 9.96 16.78 0.83
N SER A 173 10.71 15.95 1.55
CA SER A 173 10.68 15.90 3.02
C SER A 173 11.19 17.20 3.66
N ALA A 174 12.25 17.79 3.10
CA ALA A 174 12.82 19.04 3.57
C ALA A 174 11.82 20.19 3.39
N GLU A 175 11.12 20.21 2.25
CA GLU A 175 10.11 21.21 1.95
C GLU A 175 8.91 21.12 2.91
N VAL A 176 8.40 19.91 3.19
CA VAL A 176 7.34 19.70 4.19
C VAL A 176 7.76 20.21 5.57
N ARG A 177 8.99 19.91 5.99
CA ARG A 177 9.53 20.37 7.28
C ARG A 177 9.60 21.90 7.33
N ARG A 178 10.09 22.54 6.26
CA ARG A 178 10.14 24.00 6.15
C ARG A 178 8.76 24.63 6.31
N GLN A 179 7.75 24.12 5.62
CA GLN A 179 6.37 24.63 5.71
C GLN A 179 5.78 24.45 7.11
N LEU A 180 6.04 23.31 7.76
CA LEU A 180 5.61 23.05 9.15
C LEU A 180 6.23 24.05 10.13
N ASP A 181 7.54 24.28 10.04
CA ASP A 181 8.26 25.23 10.89
C ASP A 181 7.71 26.66 10.72
N GLU A 182 7.45 27.07 9.47
CA GLU A 182 6.85 28.38 9.17
C GLU A 182 5.44 28.52 9.76
N ARG A 183 4.62 27.47 9.65
CA ARG A 183 3.28 27.45 10.24
C ARG A 183 3.34 27.55 11.77
N GLN A 184 4.22 26.79 12.42
CA GLN A 184 4.42 26.85 13.87
C GLN A 184 4.91 28.22 14.33
N ARG A 185 5.89 28.81 13.64
CA ARG A 185 6.38 30.17 13.94
C ARG A 185 5.27 31.21 13.83
N LYS A 186 4.46 31.16 12.77
CA LYS A 186 3.30 32.05 12.59
C LYS A 186 2.26 31.87 13.69
N GLN A 187 2.00 30.64 14.14
CA GLN A 187 1.10 30.39 15.28
C GLN A 187 1.65 30.98 16.58
N LEU A 188 2.93 30.75 16.90
CA LEU A 188 3.56 31.29 18.12
C LEU A 188 3.59 32.83 18.15
N GLN A 189 3.81 33.48 16.99
CA GLN A 189 3.74 34.95 16.89
C GLN A 189 2.33 35.49 17.15
N ARG A 190 1.28 34.78 16.70
CA ARG A 190 -0.11 35.14 17.00
C ARG A 190 -0.45 35.02 18.48
N TYR A 191 0.10 34.00 19.16
CA TYR A 191 -0.07 33.84 20.61
C TYR A 191 0.72 34.86 21.46
N ARG A 192 1.70 35.57 20.86
CA ARG A 192 2.50 36.62 21.53
C ARG A 192 2.02 38.06 21.26
N GLY A 193 0.81 38.25 20.72
CA GLY A 193 0.21 39.59 20.50
C GLY A 193 -0.07 40.35 21.81
N PRO A 194 -0.15 41.69 21.73
CA PRO A 194 0.75 42.64 22.38
C PRO A 194 0.71 42.56 23.91
N ALA A 195 1.88 42.54 24.55
CA ALA A 195 1.98 42.86 25.97
C ALA A 195 1.26 44.20 26.20
N ALA A 196 0.26 44.16 27.09
CA ALA A 196 -0.57 45.28 27.46
C ALA A 196 0.28 46.54 27.69
N HIS A 197 0.09 47.55 26.86
CA HIS A 197 0.42 48.92 27.24
C HIS A 197 -0.60 49.33 28.30
N SER A 198 -0.21 49.15 29.57
CA SER A 198 -0.82 49.75 30.75
C SER A 198 0.07 50.87 31.24
#